data_AF-A0A2P6THN0-F1
#
_entry.id   AF-A0A2P6THN0-F1
#
_cell.length_a   1.000
_cell.length_b   1.000
_cell.length_c   1.000
_cell.angle_alpha   90.00
_cell.angle_beta   90.00
_cell.angle_gamma   90.00
#
_symmetry.space_group_name_H-M   'P 1'
#
loop_
_entity.id
_entity.type
_entity.pdbx_description
1 polymer ?
#
loop_
_entity_poly.entity_id
_entity_poly.type
_entity_poly.pdbx_seq_one_letter_code
_entity_poly.pdbx_strand_id
1 'polypeptide(L)'
;MTRPQPQPGAATVLSSHGEFTGTPEQLAAHFAALNRSHLQEPLGSDILRSKLAQAEAVPRRQRKAEEAAFVESVPLLRAICHDLPLTADGEPQLAATPATRQRVLLAMLAAAPCHYICPSQPASDANWEMHLAAYEELFSEQELACFGRSSGSGGGGGSGGGGAAAAVGDSAPLSGLIRVYAQARNAAEYVQLAWQAAGWMGEAGNWPALTPAQAQAAQLAEQSAAAMLVQLEPDSPRSHIFAGLVASVTGDAAGSAQHMRRCIRLSQAQPSRYWRIWAATSLFQMCTTQLGARSRQARAQMEFAIEEFQRAQRRLDVVKKRLPLRWYQHLEGLIERLAPLVEAARAQLRGDPGNGPRATAQQFYARLSETGIPAHCRCDGCGGATAGLRTCAKCGTARYCSAECQRRSWPSHKQACKAAQAAKAAAAGGS
;
A
#
# COMPACT_ATOMS: atom_id res chain seq x y z
N MET A 1 64.05 7.30 -10.85
CA MET A 1 62.67 6.83 -11.08
C MET A 1 62.15 6.23 -9.78
N THR A 2 61.55 7.06 -8.94
CA THR A 2 60.99 6.70 -7.63
C THR A 2 59.47 6.69 -7.75
N ARG A 3 58.85 5.57 -7.39
CA ARG A 3 57.41 5.32 -7.44
C ARG A 3 56.70 6.18 -6.38
N PRO A 4 55.58 6.86 -6.68
CA PRO A 4 54.85 7.62 -5.66
C PRO A 4 54.19 6.66 -4.66
N GLN A 5 54.31 6.98 -3.37
CA GLN A 5 53.63 6.26 -2.30
C GLN A 5 52.11 6.43 -2.39
N PRO A 6 51.32 5.40 -2.03
CA PRO A 6 49.87 5.51 -1.98
C PRO A 6 49.45 6.41 -0.80
N GLN A 7 48.55 7.35 -1.06
CA GLN A 7 47.93 8.13 0.00
C GLN A 7 47.08 7.22 0.91
N PRO A 8 47.09 7.43 2.24
CA PRO A 8 46.29 6.64 3.16
C PRO A 8 44.80 6.93 2.92
N GLY A 9 44.03 5.87 2.64
CA GLY A 9 42.58 5.93 2.48
C GLY A 9 41.90 6.41 3.77
N ALA A 10 40.86 7.22 3.61
CA ALA A 10 40.03 7.74 4.69
C ALA A 10 39.47 6.61 5.55
N ALA A 11 40.07 6.41 6.74
CA ALA A 11 39.55 5.51 7.74
C ALA A 11 38.20 6.03 8.25
N THR A 12 37.18 5.17 8.23
CA THR A 12 35.86 5.47 8.80
C THR A 12 36.01 5.72 10.29
N VAL A 13 35.70 6.95 10.73
CA VAL A 13 35.75 7.39 12.12
C VAL A 13 34.46 6.97 12.82
N LEU A 14 34.39 5.72 13.27
CA LEU A 14 33.38 5.25 14.22
C LEU A 14 34.11 4.69 15.42
N SER A 15 33.82 5.22 16.62
CA SER A 15 34.34 4.65 17.87
C SER A 15 33.75 3.25 18.10
N SER A 16 34.37 2.47 18.99
CA SER A 16 33.85 1.15 19.41
C SER A 16 32.45 1.21 20.03
N HIS A 17 31.92 2.41 20.33
CA HIS A 17 30.59 2.66 20.86
C HIS A 17 29.61 3.27 19.85
N GLY A 18 30.01 3.46 18.59
CA GLY A 18 29.13 3.98 17.53
C GLY A 18 28.91 5.49 17.57
N GLU A 19 29.68 6.23 18.38
CA GLU A 19 29.65 7.69 18.37
C GLU A 19 30.51 8.23 17.22
N PHE A 20 29.93 9.14 16.43
CA PHE A 20 30.63 9.85 15.37
C PHE A 20 31.49 10.95 15.99
N THR A 21 32.81 10.84 15.88
CA THR A 21 33.76 11.83 16.43
C THR A 21 34.34 12.77 15.37
N GLY A 22 33.74 12.80 14.17
CA GLY A 22 34.15 13.70 13.11
C GLY A 22 33.62 15.13 13.28
N THR A 23 34.25 16.06 12.56
CA THR A 23 33.79 17.46 12.45
C THR A 23 32.40 17.56 11.80
N PRO A 24 31.65 18.65 12.03
CA PRO A 24 30.36 18.89 11.36
C PRO A 24 30.44 18.77 9.83
N GLU A 25 31.53 19.23 9.20
CA GLU A 25 31.73 19.06 7.75
C GLU A 25 31.90 17.59 7.34
N GLN A 26 32.57 16.77 8.17
CA GLN A 26 32.70 15.33 7.94
C GLN A 26 31.37 14.60 8.16
N LEU A 27 30.55 15.05 9.11
CA LEU A 27 29.21 14.51 9.35
C LEU A 27 28.30 14.84 8.15
N ALA A 28 28.32 16.08 7.68
CA ALA A 28 27.59 16.51 6.49
C ALA A 28 28.05 15.75 5.23
N ALA A 29 29.37 15.54 5.06
CA ALA A 29 29.90 14.73 3.97
C ALA A 29 29.50 13.25 4.08
N HIS A 30 29.43 12.71 5.30
CA HIS A 30 28.98 11.34 5.57
C HIS A 30 27.49 11.16 5.25
N PHE A 31 26.63 12.10 5.67
CA PHE A 31 25.22 12.11 5.29
C PHE A 31 25.01 12.32 3.80
N ALA A 32 25.78 13.20 3.16
CA ALA A 32 25.75 13.38 1.70
C ALA A 32 26.22 12.12 0.94
N ALA A 33 27.16 11.35 1.51
CA ALA A 33 27.59 10.06 0.95
C ALA A 33 26.55 8.95 1.19
N LEU A 34 25.88 8.93 2.35
CA LEU A 34 24.77 8.02 2.65
C LEU A 34 23.54 8.32 1.79
N ASN A 35 23.19 9.60 1.56
CA ASN A 35 22.13 9.98 0.63
C ASN A 35 22.48 9.58 -0.80
N ARG A 36 23.75 9.69 -1.21
CA ARG A 36 24.20 9.19 -2.52
C ARG A 36 24.20 7.66 -2.64
N SER A 37 24.39 6.92 -1.54
CA SER A 37 24.28 5.45 -1.55
C SER A 37 22.83 4.97 -1.40
N HIS A 38 21.94 5.74 -0.77
CA HIS A 38 20.49 5.54 -0.78
C HIS A 38 19.83 5.87 -2.14
N LEU A 39 20.55 6.58 -3.02
CA LEU A 39 20.20 6.73 -4.44
C LEU A 39 20.70 5.56 -5.31
N GLN A 40 21.26 4.48 -4.74
CA GLN A 40 21.33 3.21 -5.48
C GLN A 40 19.91 2.77 -5.80
N GLU A 41 19.66 2.46 -7.08
CA GLU A 41 18.34 2.22 -7.64
C GLU A 41 17.48 1.37 -6.68
N PRO A 42 16.34 1.89 -6.20
CA PRO A 42 15.55 1.18 -5.20
C PRO A 42 15.15 -0.18 -5.76
N LEU A 43 15.34 -1.24 -4.97
CA LEU A 43 14.79 -2.57 -5.22
C LEU A 43 13.33 -2.44 -5.70
N GLY A 44 13.10 -2.66 -7.00
CA GLY A 44 11.82 -2.40 -7.66
C GLY A 44 11.90 -1.55 -8.92
N SER A 45 13.00 -0.82 -9.14
CA SER A 45 13.25 -0.01 -10.34
C SER A 45 13.16 -0.81 -11.63
N ASP A 46 13.73 -2.02 -11.67
CA ASP A 46 13.67 -2.93 -12.82
C ASP A 46 12.26 -3.42 -13.13
N ILE A 47 11.47 -3.67 -12.09
CA ILE A 47 10.09 -4.12 -12.25
C ILE A 47 9.25 -2.97 -12.80
N LEU A 48 9.42 -1.76 -12.27
CA LEU A 48 8.73 -0.56 -12.76
C LEU A 48 9.15 -0.20 -14.19
N ARG A 49 10.46 -0.27 -14.51
CA ARG A 49 10.97 -0.09 -15.87
C ARG A 49 10.41 -1.12 -16.84
N SER A 50 10.38 -2.40 -16.44
CA SER A 50 9.80 -3.47 -17.24
C SER A 50 8.31 -3.27 -17.47
N LYS A 51 7.55 -2.88 -16.43
CA LYS A 51 6.13 -2.57 -16.55
C LYS A 51 5.87 -1.34 -17.42
N LEU A 52 6.69 -0.29 -17.29
CA LEU A 52 6.57 0.91 -18.11
C LEU A 52 6.83 0.57 -19.57
N ALA A 53 7.90 -0.16 -19.87
CA ALA A 53 8.20 -0.61 -21.23
C ALA A 53 7.08 -1.49 -21.81
N GLN A 54 6.49 -2.38 -21.01
CA GLN A 54 5.33 -3.19 -21.44
C GLN A 54 4.11 -2.33 -21.75
N ALA A 55 3.80 -1.33 -20.92
CA ALA A 55 2.67 -0.43 -21.12
C ALA A 55 2.90 0.54 -22.30
N GLU A 56 4.13 1.02 -22.49
CA GLU A 56 4.53 1.87 -23.62
C GLU A 56 4.43 1.12 -24.95
N ALA A 57 4.75 -0.18 -24.96
CA ALA A 57 4.65 -1.04 -26.13
C ALA A 57 3.20 -1.25 -26.62
N VAL A 58 2.19 -1.05 -25.76
CA VAL A 58 0.78 -1.05 -26.18
C VAL A 58 0.48 0.25 -26.92
N PRO A 59 0.00 0.21 -28.19
CA PRO A 59 -0.35 1.42 -28.93
C PRO A 59 -1.33 2.30 -28.17
N ARG A 60 -1.18 3.63 -28.20
CA ARG A 60 -1.98 4.57 -27.39
C ARG A 60 -3.50 4.33 -27.49
N ARG A 61 -4.01 4.04 -28.68
CA ARG A 61 -5.43 3.74 -28.95
C ARG A 61 -5.95 2.41 -28.40
N GLN A 62 -5.06 1.53 -27.98
CA GLN A 62 -5.33 0.19 -27.45
C GLN A 62 -5.06 0.09 -25.94
N ARG A 63 -4.45 1.12 -25.34
CA ARG A 63 -4.18 1.15 -23.91
C ARG A 63 -5.48 1.19 -23.14
N LYS A 64 -5.57 0.37 -22.10
CA LYS A 64 -6.61 0.51 -21.08
C LYS A 64 -6.40 1.82 -20.32
N ALA A 65 -7.44 2.30 -19.66
CA ALA A 65 -7.36 3.53 -18.85
C ALA A 65 -6.20 3.47 -17.84
N GLU A 66 -5.95 2.31 -17.22
CA GLU A 66 -4.87 2.12 -16.24
C GLU A 66 -3.47 2.18 -16.88
N GLU A 67 -3.32 1.60 -18.08
CA GLU A 67 -2.06 1.60 -18.82
C GLU A 67 -1.74 3.00 -19.37
N ALA A 68 -2.76 3.71 -19.85
CA ALA A 68 -2.64 5.10 -20.28
C ALA A 68 -2.23 6.00 -19.11
N ALA A 69 -2.92 5.90 -17.97
CA ALA A 69 -2.58 6.65 -16.77
C ALA A 69 -1.15 6.35 -16.30
N PHE A 70 -0.76 5.07 -16.25
CA PHE A 70 0.59 4.67 -15.82
C PHE A 70 1.68 5.26 -16.72
N VAL A 71 1.54 5.14 -18.04
CA VAL A 71 2.51 5.69 -18.99
C VAL A 71 2.57 7.22 -18.93
N GLU A 72 1.42 7.89 -18.81
CA GLU A 72 1.36 9.35 -18.72
C GLU A 72 1.89 9.88 -17.37
N SER A 73 1.79 9.09 -16.29
CA SER A 73 2.26 9.49 -14.96
C SER A 73 3.77 9.57 -14.83
N VAL A 74 4.54 8.73 -15.52
CA VAL A 74 6.01 8.69 -15.36
C VAL A 74 6.70 9.97 -15.82
N PRO A 75 6.46 10.53 -17.03
CA PRO A 75 7.04 11.80 -17.42
C PRO A 75 6.55 12.96 -16.53
N LEU A 76 5.31 12.89 -16.02
CA LEU A 76 4.77 13.88 -15.09
C LEU A 76 5.47 13.84 -13.73
N LEU A 77 5.68 12.65 -13.16
CA LEU A 77 6.43 12.47 -11.91
C LEU A 77 7.89 12.91 -12.07
N ARG A 78 8.53 12.62 -13.20
CA ARG A 78 9.88 13.15 -13.50
C ARG A 78 9.91 14.67 -13.61
N ALA A 79 8.92 15.26 -14.27
CA ALA A 79 8.78 16.71 -14.37
C ALA A 79 8.55 17.35 -13.00
N ILE A 80 7.76 16.71 -12.12
CA ILE A 80 7.59 17.12 -10.72
C ILE A 80 8.92 17.10 -9.99
N CYS A 81 9.65 15.99 -10.01
CA CYS A 81 10.94 15.90 -9.29
C CYS A 81 11.98 16.89 -9.83
N HIS A 82 11.93 17.23 -11.11
CA HIS A 82 12.78 18.24 -11.71
C HIS A 82 12.38 19.66 -11.28
N ASP A 83 11.08 19.96 -11.29
CA ASP A 83 10.53 21.28 -10.97
C ASP A 83 10.41 21.52 -9.45
N LEU A 84 10.54 20.47 -8.63
CA LEU A 84 10.56 20.47 -7.16
C LEU A 84 11.84 19.82 -6.63
N PRO A 85 12.99 20.49 -6.72
CA PRO A 85 14.17 19.99 -6.04
C PRO A 85 13.91 19.87 -4.53
N LEU A 86 14.44 18.82 -3.93
CA LEU A 86 14.45 18.69 -2.47
C LEU A 86 15.55 19.60 -1.91
N THR A 87 15.32 20.21 -0.76
CA THR A 87 16.37 20.89 0.01
C THR A 87 17.42 19.89 0.48
N ALA A 88 18.53 20.39 1.02
CA ALA A 88 19.57 19.53 1.60
C ALA A 88 19.04 18.62 2.73
N ASP A 89 17.97 19.05 3.41
CA ASP A 89 17.30 18.33 4.49
C ASP A 89 16.21 17.36 3.99
N GLY A 90 16.02 17.27 2.66
CA GLY A 90 15.01 16.40 2.06
C GLY A 90 13.61 17.01 2.01
N GLU A 91 13.47 18.29 2.35
CA GLU A 91 12.18 18.99 2.32
C GLU A 91 11.82 19.50 0.92
N PRO A 92 10.53 19.59 0.58
CA PRO A 92 10.04 20.28 -0.60
C PRO A 92 10.56 21.70 -0.80
N GLN A 93 11.31 21.98 -1.88
CA GLN A 93 11.48 23.37 -2.31
C GLN A 93 10.28 23.77 -3.19
N LEU A 94 9.54 24.79 -2.75
CA LEU A 94 8.44 25.36 -3.53
C LEU A 94 8.96 25.94 -4.84
N ALA A 95 8.22 25.74 -5.93
CA ALA A 95 8.59 26.30 -7.22
C ALA A 95 8.43 27.83 -7.20
N ALA A 96 9.44 28.52 -7.71
CA ALA A 96 9.54 29.97 -7.63
C ALA A 96 8.38 30.69 -8.34
N THR A 97 7.83 30.12 -9.42
CA THR A 97 6.82 30.78 -10.25
C THR A 97 5.44 30.13 -10.13
N PRO A 98 4.34 30.92 -10.13
CA PRO A 98 2.98 30.39 -10.15
C PRO A 98 2.71 29.41 -11.31
N ALA A 99 3.31 29.64 -12.48
CA ALA A 99 3.17 28.77 -13.64
C ALA A 99 3.81 27.38 -13.42
N THR A 100 5.03 27.33 -12.86
CA THR A 100 5.66 26.07 -12.47
C THR A 100 4.81 25.39 -11.40
N ARG A 101 4.24 26.16 -10.46
CA ARG A 101 3.41 25.58 -9.41
C ARG A 101 2.14 24.91 -9.92
N GLN A 102 1.47 25.55 -10.87
CA GLN A 102 0.30 25.00 -11.54
C GLN A 102 0.63 23.70 -12.30
N ARG A 103 1.75 23.67 -13.04
CA ARG A 103 2.18 22.46 -13.75
C ARG A 103 2.48 21.31 -12.81
N VAL A 104 3.16 21.59 -11.69
CA VAL A 104 3.43 20.61 -10.64
C VAL A 104 2.14 20.05 -10.06
N LEU A 105 1.19 20.93 -9.68
CA LEU A 105 -0.09 20.51 -9.14
C LEU A 105 -0.83 19.61 -10.14
N LEU A 106 -0.98 20.04 -11.40
CA LEU A 106 -1.63 19.25 -12.45
C LEU A 106 -0.95 17.90 -12.69
N ALA A 107 0.38 17.87 -12.70
CA ALA A 107 1.15 16.64 -12.82
C ALA A 107 0.89 15.70 -11.63
N MET A 108 0.79 16.24 -10.41
CA MET A 108 0.47 15.46 -9.21
C MET A 108 -0.95 14.89 -9.31
N LEU A 109 -1.91 15.70 -9.78
CA LEU A 109 -3.29 15.25 -9.95
C LEU A 109 -3.39 14.11 -10.98
N ALA A 110 -2.65 14.22 -12.07
CA ALA A 110 -2.60 13.20 -13.10
C ALA A 110 -1.82 11.94 -12.68
N ALA A 111 -0.88 12.05 -11.73
CA ALA A 111 -0.10 10.93 -11.21
C ALA A 111 -0.80 10.14 -10.09
N ALA A 112 -1.72 10.75 -9.34
CA ALA A 112 -2.39 10.10 -8.22
C ALA A 112 -3.19 8.83 -8.56
N PRO A 113 -3.87 8.71 -9.72
CA PRO A 113 -4.46 7.43 -10.14
C PRO A 113 -3.42 6.29 -10.20
N CYS A 114 -2.14 6.59 -10.45
CA CYS A 114 -1.09 5.58 -10.52
C CYS A 114 -0.61 5.13 -9.14
N HIS A 115 -0.52 6.05 -8.18
CA HIS A 115 -0.34 5.71 -6.76
C HIS A 115 -1.50 4.90 -6.22
N TYR A 116 -2.71 5.28 -6.62
CA TYR A 116 -3.90 4.48 -6.40
C TYR A 116 -3.60 3.07 -6.94
N ILE A 117 -3.36 2.86 -8.23
CA ILE A 117 -3.23 1.53 -8.87
C ILE A 117 -2.12 0.62 -8.27
N CYS A 118 -1.07 1.15 -7.64
CA CYS A 118 0.08 0.36 -7.13
C CYS A 118 0.45 0.64 -5.65
N PRO A 119 -0.32 0.13 -4.66
CA PRO A 119 -0.17 0.45 -3.23
C PRO A 119 1.09 -0.07 -2.50
N SER A 120 2.10 -0.66 -3.17
CA SER A 120 3.37 -0.97 -2.50
C SER A 120 4.61 -0.45 -3.22
N GLN A 121 4.95 0.80 -2.85
CA GLN A 121 6.29 1.27 -2.52
C GLN A 121 7.27 1.69 -3.64
N PRO A 122 8.20 2.63 -3.34
CA PRO A 122 8.91 2.85 -2.05
C PRO A 122 8.46 4.09 -1.27
N ALA A 123 8.33 4.09 0.06
CA ALA A 123 9.39 4.40 1.05
C ALA A 123 10.24 5.68 0.78
N SER A 124 10.46 6.07 -0.48
CA SER A 124 11.05 7.35 -0.89
C SER A 124 9.98 8.43 -1.14
N ASP A 125 8.72 8.05 -1.24
CA ASP A 125 7.62 8.93 -1.63
C ASP A 125 6.87 9.56 -0.45
N ALA A 126 7.48 9.60 0.74
CA ALA A 126 6.96 10.44 1.83
C ALA A 126 6.88 11.93 1.43
N ASN A 127 7.62 12.33 0.39
CA ASN A 127 7.73 13.73 0.01
C ASN A 127 6.61 14.24 -0.90
N TRP A 128 6.00 13.43 -1.80
CA TRP A 128 5.01 13.99 -2.75
C TRP A 128 3.72 14.45 -2.04
N GLU A 129 3.32 13.78 -0.97
CA GLU A 129 2.18 14.18 -0.12
C GLU A 129 2.51 15.51 0.61
N MET A 130 3.72 15.65 1.14
CA MET A 130 4.22 16.90 1.73
C MET A 130 4.31 18.03 0.68
N HIS A 131 4.76 17.73 -0.53
CA HIS A 131 4.77 18.67 -1.63
C HIS A 131 3.33 19.07 -2.03
N LEU A 132 2.37 18.14 -2.06
CA LEU A 132 0.98 18.46 -2.44
C LEU A 132 0.30 19.34 -1.37
N ALA A 133 0.50 19.03 -0.08
CA ALA A 133 -0.02 19.81 1.04
C ALA A 133 0.59 21.22 1.08
N ALA A 134 1.91 21.35 0.95
CA ALA A 134 2.60 22.64 0.92
C ALA A 134 2.17 23.52 -0.26
N TYR A 135 1.66 22.92 -1.33
CA TYR A 135 1.15 23.62 -2.50
C TYR A 135 -0.28 24.09 -2.34
N GLU A 136 -1.14 23.32 -1.69
CA GLU A 136 -2.53 23.69 -1.44
C GLU A 136 -2.66 24.94 -0.57
N GLU A 137 -1.81 25.09 0.44
CA GLU A 137 -1.75 26.29 1.30
C GLU A 137 -1.35 27.57 0.55
N LEU A 138 -0.76 27.45 -0.65
CA LEU A 138 -0.27 28.58 -1.45
C LEU A 138 -1.25 29.07 -2.51
N PHE A 139 -2.37 28.37 -2.72
CA PHE A 139 -3.40 28.80 -3.66
C PHE A 139 -4.57 29.42 -2.89
N SER A 140 -4.84 30.69 -3.14
CA SER A 140 -6.09 31.33 -2.69
C SER A 140 -7.31 30.71 -3.40
N GLU A 141 -8.48 30.76 -2.76
CA GLU A 141 -9.75 30.35 -3.41
C GLU A 141 -9.97 31.08 -4.76
N GLN A 142 -9.47 32.32 -4.88
CA GLN A 142 -9.51 33.10 -6.11
C GLN A 142 -8.62 32.54 -7.22
N GLU A 143 -7.40 32.10 -6.91
CA GLU A 143 -6.51 31.46 -7.88
C GLU A 143 -7.08 30.13 -8.37
N LEU A 144 -7.66 29.33 -7.46
CA LEU A 144 -8.37 28.10 -7.80
C LEU A 144 -9.59 28.35 -8.71
N ALA A 145 -10.28 29.49 -8.53
CA ALA A 145 -11.41 29.89 -9.35
C ALA A 145 -11.01 30.45 -10.73
N CYS A 146 -9.83 31.05 -10.86
CA CYS A 146 -9.32 31.64 -12.11
C CYS A 146 -8.86 30.58 -13.14
N PHE A 147 -8.46 29.40 -12.68
CA PHE A 147 -8.02 28.30 -13.55
C PHE A 147 -9.08 27.79 -14.54
N GLY A 148 -10.36 28.09 -14.34
CA GLY A 148 -11.46 27.73 -15.24
C GLY A 148 -11.81 28.76 -16.32
N ARG A 149 -11.19 29.94 -16.30
CA ARG A 149 -11.46 31.00 -17.30
C ARG A 149 -10.28 31.09 -18.23
N SER A 150 -10.30 30.35 -19.34
CA SER A 150 -9.45 30.73 -20.47
C SER A 150 -9.77 32.17 -20.82
N SER A 151 -8.78 33.05 -20.82
CA SER A 151 -8.86 34.44 -21.24
C SER A 151 -9.13 34.51 -22.75
N GLY A 152 -10.31 34.07 -23.18
CA GLY A 152 -10.88 34.29 -24.49
C GLY A 152 -11.42 35.72 -24.58
N SER A 153 -10.53 36.69 -24.42
CA SER A 153 -10.76 38.10 -24.74
C SER A 153 -9.71 38.53 -25.77
N GLY A 154 -9.57 37.74 -26.83
CA GLY A 154 -8.90 38.15 -28.05
C GLY A 154 -9.98 38.39 -29.11
N GLY A 155 -10.40 39.65 -29.26
CA GLY A 155 -11.26 40.06 -30.35
C GLY A 155 -10.59 39.72 -31.69
N GLY A 156 -11.16 38.74 -32.39
CA GLY A 156 -10.74 38.36 -33.73
C GLY A 156 -11.58 39.08 -34.78
N GLY A 157 -10.99 40.10 -35.41
CA GLY A 157 -11.29 40.47 -36.79
C GLY A 157 -10.12 40.00 -37.66
N GLY A 158 -10.34 39.00 -38.51
CA GLY A 158 -9.30 38.52 -39.43
C GLY A 158 -9.58 37.13 -39.98
N SER A 159 -10.26 37.08 -41.12
CA SER A 159 -10.43 35.90 -41.95
C SER A 159 -9.11 35.53 -42.66
N GLY A 160 -8.67 34.28 -42.54
CA GLY A 160 -7.59 33.73 -43.35
C GLY A 160 -7.42 32.24 -43.08
N GLY A 161 -7.82 31.41 -44.04
CA GLY A 161 -7.78 29.96 -43.93
C GLY A 161 -6.37 29.37 -43.95
N GLY A 162 -6.25 28.18 -43.36
CA GLY A 162 -5.05 27.35 -43.39
C GLY A 162 -5.09 26.32 -42.27
N GLY A 163 -5.26 25.05 -42.62
CA GLY A 163 -5.62 23.97 -41.70
C GLY A 163 -4.62 23.66 -40.59
N ALA A 164 -5.14 23.15 -39.47
CA ALA A 164 -4.42 22.32 -38.52
C ALA A 164 -5.42 21.59 -37.60
N ALA A 165 -5.04 20.35 -37.26
CA ALA A 165 -5.33 19.59 -36.03
C ALA A 165 -6.76 19.63 -35.44
N ALA A 166 -7.38 18.45 -35.39
CA ALA A 166 -8.59 18.18 -34.61
C ALA A 166 -8.39 18.62 -33.14
N ALA A 167 -9.06 19.72 -32.77
CA ALA A 167 -9.16 20.22 -31.42
C ALA A 167 -9.97 19.24 -30.57
N VAL A 168 -9.41 18.89 -29.41
CA VAL A 168 -10.14 18.24 -28.31
C VAL A 168 -11.14 19.27 -27.77
N GLY A 169 -12.38 19.19 -28.25
CA GLY A 169 -13.51 19.95 -27.73
C GLY A 169 -14.04 19.35 -26.43
N ASP A 170 -14.55 20.23 -25.56
CA ASP A 170 -15.17 20.00 -24.25
C ASP A 170 -14.24 19.58 -23.11
N SER A 171 -13.29 20.46 -22.77
CA SER A 171 -12.63 20.44 -21.46
C SER A 171 -13.61 20.91 -20.38
N ALA A 172 -14.01 20.03 -19.47
CA ALA A 172 -14.63 20.43 -18.21
C ALA A 172 -13.75 21.52 -17.54
N PRO A 173 -14.34 22.57 -16.94
CA PRO A 173 -13.56 23.65 -16.37
C PRO A 173 -12.58 23.07 -15.35
N LEU A 174 -11.33 23.53 -15.37
CA LEU A 174 -10.26 23.04 -14.49
C LEU A 174 -10.67 23.14 -13.01
N SER A 175 -11.57 24.05 -12.65
CA SER A 175 -12.19 24.11 -11.31
C SER A 175 -13.11 22.91 -10.99
N GLY A 176 -13.81 22.36 -11.98
CA GLY A 176 -14.60 21.13 -11.87
C GLY A 176 -13.70 19.89 -11.75
N LEU A 177 -12.62 19.82 -12.52
CA LEU A 177 -11.60 18.78 -12.38
C LEU A 177 -10.85 18.88 -11.06
N ILE A 178 -10.48 20.08 -10.62
CA ILE A 178 -9.88 20.33 -9.30
C ILE A 178 -10.88 20.01 -8.19
N ARG A 179 -12.19 20.26 -8.36
CA ARG A 179 -13.18 19.93 -7.33
C ARG A 179 -13.46 18.43 -7.25
N VAL A 180 -13.61 17.75 -8.39
CA VAL A 180 -13.73 16.28 -8.46
C VAL A 180 -12.45 15.63 -7.96
N TYR A 181 -11.29 16.19 -8.30
CA TYR A 181 -10.00 15.70 -7.86
C TYR A 181 -9.75 16.04 -6.39
N ALA A 182 -10.09 17.22 -5.88
CA ALA A 182 -10.00 17.55 -4.46
C ALA A 182 -10.98 16.72 -3.66
N GLN A 183 -12.16 16.42 -4.19
CA GLN A 183 -13.07 15.45 -3.59
C GLN A 183 -12.47 14.04 -3.62
N ALA A 184 -11.93 13.58 -4.75
CA ALA A 184 -11.29 12.27 -4.92
C ALA A 184 -9.98 12.14 -4.14
N ARG A 185 -9.24 13.23 -3.95
CA ARG A 185 -8.02 13.39 -3.16
C ARG A 185 -8.39 13.41 -1.70
N ASN A 186 -9.36 14.21 -1.26
CA ASN A 186 -9.88 14.13 0.09
C ASN A 186 -10.37 12.72 0.36
N ALA A 187 -11.11 12.11 -0.56
CA ALA A 187 -11.52 10.72 -0.43
C ALA A 187 -10.34 9.74 -0.43
N ALA A 188 -9.33 9.91 -1.27
CA ALA A 188 -8.16 9.03 -1.35
C ALA A 188 -7.22 9.20 -0.14
N GLU A 189 -7.03 10.42 0.34
CA GLU A 189 -6.34 10.77 1.59
C GLU A 189 -7.14 10.28 2.79
N TYR A 190 -8.47 10.44 2.83
CA TYR A 190 -9.32 9.86 3.88
C TYR A 190 -9.34 8.33 3.82
N VAL A 191 -9.38 7.73 2.62
CA VAL A 191 -9.26 6.29 2.39
C VAL A 191 -7.90 5.82 2.88
N GLN A 192 -6.82 6.51 2.52
CA GLN A 192 -5.45 6.14 2.86
C GLN A 192 -5.18 6.37 4.35
N LEU A 193 -5.64 7.46 4.94
CA LEU A 193 -5.63 7.71 6.38
C LEU A 193 -6.49 6.70 7.13
N ALA A 194 -7.67 6.34 6.64
CA ALA A 194 -8.50 5.29 7.23
C ALA A 194 -7.86 3.90 7.11
N TRP A 195 -7.16 3.63 6.01
CA TRP A 195 -6.50 2.35 5.77
C TRP A 195 -5.18 2.24 6.53
N GLN A 196 -4.44 3.34 6.64
CA GLN A 196 -3.28 3.49 7.51
C GLN A 196 -3.72 3.45 8.97
N ALA A 197 -4.78 4.12 9.38
CA ALA A 197 -5.34 4.05 10.72
C ALA A 197 -5.88 2.65 11.03
N ALA A 198 -6.58 1.97 10.12
CA ALA A 198 -7.03 0.60 10.32
C ALA A 198 -5.87 -0.42 10.37
N GLY A 199 -4.81 -0.19 9.58
CA GLY A 199 -3.57 -0.97 9.64
C GLY A 199 -2.74 -0.69 10.89
N TRP A 200 -2.71 0.56 11.36
CA TRP A 200 -1.90 1.03 12.50
C TRP A 200 -2.61 0.90 13.84
N MET A 201 -3.95 0.87 13.88
CA MET A 201 -4.71 0.51 15.09
C MET A 201 -4.37 -0.92 15.55
N GLY A 202 -3.80 -1.76 14.69
CA GLY A 202 -3.24 -3.06 15.06
C GLY A 202 -1.75 -3.06 15.45
N GLU A 203 -0.94 -2.09 14.99
CA GLU A 203 0.53 -2.16 15.07
C GLU A 203 1.21 -0.98 15.83
N ALA A 204 0.56 0.16 16.06
CA ALA A 204 1.16 1.34 16.69
C ALA A 204 0.31 1.90 17.85
N GLY A 205 0.56 1.39 19.06
CA GLY A 205 -0.19 1.71 20.29
C GLY A 205 0.06 3.09 20.91
N ASN A 206 0.25 4.16 20.14
CA ASN A 206 0.56 5.50 20.69
C ASN A 206 -0.19 6.68 20.04
N TRP A 207 -1.28 6.43 19.32
CA TRP A 207 -2.13 7.54 18.86
C TRP A 207 -3.01 8.06 19.99
N PRO A 208 -3.17 9.39 20.13
CA PRO A 208 -4.15 9.94 21.06
C PRO A 208 -5.54 9.41 20.68
N ALA A 209 -6.29 8.96 21.68
CA ALA A 209 -7.65 8.49 21.48
C ALA A 209 -8.48 9.61 20.85
N LEU A 210 -9.10 9.34 19.71
CA LEU A 210 -10.04 10.27 19.09
C LEU A 210 -11.20 10.52 20.04
N THR A 211 -11.66 11.78 20.13
CA THR A 211 -12.93 12.07 20.78
C THR A 211 -14.07 11.37 20.02
N PRO A 212 -15.21 11.04 20.67
CA PRO A 212 -16.35 10.44 19.98
C PRO A 212 -16.80 11.23 18.74
N ALA A 213 -16.75 12.57 18.80
CA ALA A 213 -17.08 13.44 17.69
C ALA A 213 -16.09 13.30 16.51
N GLN A 214 -14.79 13.24 16.80
CA GLN A 214 -13.76 13.02 15.77
C GLN A 214 -13.88 11.63 15.14
N ALA A 215 -14.14 10.59 15.95
CA ALA A 215 -14.37 9.24 15.46
C ALA A 215 -15.61 9.17 14.54
N GLN A 216 -16.70 9.82 14.92
CA GLN A 216 -17.91 9.90 14.10
C GLN A 216 -17.67 10.67 12.79
N ALA A 217 -16.94 11.78 12.83
CA ALA A 217 -16.59 12.56 11.64
C ALA A 217 -15.71 11.75 10.67
N ALA A 218 -14.71 11.04 11.19
CA ALA A 218 -13.87 10.14 10.41
C ALA A 218 -14.71 9.04 9.75
N GLN A 219 -15.63 8.42 10.50
CA GLN A 219 -16.53 7.40 9.98
C GLN A 219 -17.43 7.91 8.84
N LEU A 220 -18.00 9.12 8.96
CA LEU A 220 -18.79 9.74 7.89
C LEU A 220 -17.95 10.05 6.65
N ALA A 221 -16.72 10.51 6.84
CA ALA A 221 -15.79 10.79 5.75
C ALA A 221 -15.42 9.50 4.99
N GLU A 222 -15.12 8.42 5.71
CA GLU A 222 -14.86 7.10 5.12
C GLU A 222 -16.05 6.58 4.28
N GLN A 223 -17.26 6.68 4.82
CA GLN A 223 -18.48 6.28 4.11
C GLN A 223 -18.70 7.11 2.84
N SER A 224 -18.49 8.42 2.91
CA SER A 224 -18.63 9.33 1.77
C SER A 224 -17.58 9.04 0.70
N ALA A 225 -16.33 8.81 1.11
CA ALA A 225 -15.22 8.44 0.23
C ALA A 225 -15.50 7.10 -0.48
N ALA A 226 -15.98 6.09 0.26
CA ALA A 226 -16.36 4.80 -0.30
C ALA A 226 -17.48 4.92 -1.33
N ALA A 227 -18.54 5.67 -1.02
CA ALA A 227 -19.66 5.88 -1.91
C ALA A 227 -19.22 6.58 -3.21
N MET A 228 -18.40 7.63 -3.09
CA MET A 228 -17.91 8.37 -4.24
C MET A 228 -16.94 7.54 -5.10
N LEU A 229 -16.06 6.73 -4.52
CA LEU A 229 -15.21 5.81 -5.29
C LEU A 229 -16.03 4.81 -6.12
N VAL A 230 -17.14 4.32 -5.57
CA VAL A 230 -18.07 3.44 -6.31
C VAL A 230 -18.82 4.20 -7.40
N GLN A 231 -19.16 5.47 -7.18
CA GLN A 231 -19.78 6.31 -8.22
C GLN A 231 -18.82 6.63 -9.36
N LEU A 232 -17.55 6.95 -9.05
CA LEU A 232 -16.51 7.26 -10.03
C LEU A 232 -16.09 6.02 -10.83
N GLU A 233 -15.98 4.86 -10.17
CA GLU A 233 -15.54 3.62 -10.79
C GLU A 233 -16.45 2.41 -10.44
N PRO A 234 -17.70 2.36 -10.95
CA PRO A 234 -18.69 1.33 -10.59
C PRO A 234 -18.33 -0.08 -11.06
N ASP A 235 -17.40 -0.20 -12.00
CA ASP A 235 -16.91 -1.47 -12.54
C ASP A 235 -15.48 -1.81 -12.05
N SER A 236 -14.95 -1.03 -11.11
CA SER A 236 -13.67 -1.29 -10.47
C SER A 236 -13.85 -2.25 -9.27
N PRO A 237 -13.25 -3.45 -9.29
CA PRO A 237 -13.24 -4.35 -8.13
C PRO A 237 -12.71 -3.63 -6.89
N ARG A 238 -11.79 -2.69 -7.09
CA ARG A 238 -11.16 -1.93 -6.02
C ARG A 238 -12.15 -1.04 -5.26
N SER A 239 -12.95 -0.25 -5.97
CA SER A 239 -13.94 0.62 -5.33
C SER A 239 -14.90 -0.19 -4.47
N HIS A 240 -15.26 -1.39 -4.96
CA HIS A 240 -16.10 -2.31 -4.22
C HIS A 240 -15.40 -2.99 -3.03
N ILE A 241 -14.14 -3.40 -3.10
CA ILE A 241 -13.45 -3.94 -1.90
C ILE A 241 -13.30 -2.86 -0.83
N PHE A 242 -13.00 -1.61 -1.22
CA PHE A 242 -12.90 -0.50 -0.27
C PHE A 242 -14.24 -0.19 0.39
N ALA A 243 -15.31 -0.01 -0.41
CA ALA A 243 -16.64 0.22 0.12
C ALA A 243 -17.13 -0.95 0.99
N GLY A 244 -16.74 -2.18 0.65
CA GLY A 244 -16.96 -3.36 1.48
C GLY A 244 -16.29 -3.24 2.84
N LEU A 245 -15.01 -2.87 2.89
CA LEU A 245 -14.27 -2.71 4.14
C LEU A 245 -14.87 -1.60 5.02
N VAL A 246 -15.17 -0.43 4.45
CA VAL A 246 -15.80 0.67 5.18
C VAL A 246 -17.14 0.24 5.76
N ALA A 247 -18.02 -0.36 4.93
CA ALA A 247 -19.31 -0.86 5.41
C ALA A 247 -19.14 -1.87 6.55
N SER A 248 -18.10 -2.72 6.53
CA SER A 248 -17.83 -3.66 7.62
C SER A 248 -17.44 -2.94 8.92
N VAL A 249 -16.56 -1.94 8.85
CA VAL A 249 -16.10 -1.18 10.03
C VAL A 249 -17.24 -0.36 10.62
N THR A 250 -18.14 0.15 9.78
CA THR A 250 -19.30 0.94 10.22
C THR A 250 -20.50 0.09 10.65
N GLY A 251 -20.35 -1.23 10.73
CA GLY A 251 -21.41 -2.15 11.17
C GLY A 251 -22.48 -2.47 10.11
N ASP A 252 -22.34 -2.01 8.88
CA ASP A 252 -23.20 -2.38 7.75
C ASP A 252 -22.74 -3.72 7.13
N ALA A 253 -23.05 -4.80 7.84
CA ALA A 253 -22.78 -6.17 7.44
C ALA A 253 -23.32 -6.52 6.05
N ALA A 254 -24.52 -6.03 5.70
CA ALA A 254 -25.22 -6.38 4.47
C ALA A 254 -24.62 -5.65 3.26
N GLY A 255 -24.42 -4.33 3.36
CA GLY A 255 -23.77 -3.55 2.32
C GLY A 255 -22.33 -4.04 2.10
N SER A 256 -21.63 -4.36 3.18
CA SER A 256 -20.30 -4.92 3.10
C SER A 256 -20.25 -6.22 2.28
N ALA A 257 -21.13 -7.19 2.58
CA ALA A 257 -21.23 -8.43 1.82
C ALA A 257 -21.61 -8.21 0.35
N GLN A 258 -22.51 -7.27 0.07
CA GLN A 258 -22.91 -6.90 -1.29
C GLN A 258 -21.72 -6.36 -2.10
N HIS A 259 -20.96 -5.43 -1.52
CA HIS A 259 -19.77 -4.84 -2.14
C HIS A 259 -18.69 -5.91 -2.39
N MET A 260 -18.40 -6.79 -1.44
CA MET A 260 -17.44 -7.88 -1.63
C MET A 260 -17.84 -8.84 -2.76
N ARG A 261 -19.13 -9.22 -2.83
CA ARG A 261 -19.64 -10.07 -3.94
C ARG A 261 -19.52 -9.37 -5.29
N ARG A 262 -19.78 -8.06 -5.34
CA ARG A 262 -19.60 -7.27 -6.57
C ARG A 262 -18.12 -7.21 -6.96
N CYS A 263 -17.21 -7.00 -6.01
CA CYS A 263 -15.76 -7.06 -6.25
C CYS A 263 -15.32 -8.43 -6.80
N ILE A 264 -15.80 -9.55 -6.22
CA ILE A 264 -15.51 -10.90 -6.72
C ILE A 264 -16.01 -11.09 -8.15
N ARG A 265 -17.20 -10.62 -8.49
CA ARG A 265 -17.73 -10.69 -9.87
C ARG A 265 -16.92 -9.84 -10.84
N LEU A 266 -16.63 -8.58 -10.49
CA LEU A 266 -15.85 -7.70 -11.36
C LEU A 266 -14.43 -8.24 -11.57
N SER A 267 -13.79 -8.79 -10.52
CA SER A 267 -12.47 -9.40 -10.63
C SER A 267 -12.45 -10.72 -11.42
N GLN A 268 -13.60 -11.35 -11.67
CA GLN A 268 -13.71 -12.47 -12.62
C GLN A 268 -13.62 -12.00 -14.08
N ALA A 269 -14.16 -10.81 -14.36
CA ALA A 269 -14.10 -10.21 -15.69
C ALA A 269 -12.72 -9.61 -15.99
N GLN A 270 -11.90 -9.37 -14.96
CA GLN A 270 -10.58 -8.78 -15.08
C GLN A 270 -9.46 -9.84 -14.99
N PRO A 271 -8.30 -9.60 -15.65
CA PRO A 271 -7.14 -10.48 -15.54
C PRO A 271 -6.47 -10.44 -14.15
N SER A 272 -6.82 -9.48 -13.30
CA SER A 272 -6.21 -9.30 -11.98
C SER A 272 -6.76 -10.30 -10.97
N ARG A 273 -5.97 -11.36 -10.74
CA ARG A 273 -6.26 -12.40 -9.74
C ARG A 273 -6.05 -11.90 -8.30
N TYR A 274 -5.33 -10.80 -8.12
CA TYR A 274 -5.07 -10.19 -6.81
C TYR A 274 -6.36 -9.77 -6.13
N TRP A 275 -7.17 -8.95 -6.80
CA TRP A 275 -8.42 -8.42 -6.23
C TRP A 275 -9.40 -9.53 -5.87
N ARG A 276 -9.42 -10.61 -6.67
CA ARG A 276 -10.25 -11.78 -6.36
C ARG A 276 -9.80 -12.49 -5.10
N ILE A 277 -8.49 -12.73 -4.95
CA ILE A 277 -7.95 -13.36 -3.75
C ILE A 277 -8.26 -12.49 -2.54
N TRP A 278 -7.96 -11.19 -2.63
CA TRP A 278 -8.16 -10.26 -1.52
C TRP A 278 -9.63 -10.16 -1.11
N ALA A 279 -10.54 -9.96 -2.06
CA ALA A 279 -11.97 -9.88 -1.78
C ALA A 279 -12.55 -11.18 -1.23
N ALA A 280 -12.09 -12.34 -1.71
CA ALA A 280 -12.50 -13.63 -1.17
C ALA A 280 -12.05 -13.81 0.29
N THR A 281 -10.80 -13.45 0.59
CA THR A 281 -10.26 -13.52 1.96
C THR A 281 -10.95 -12.54 2.90
N SER A 282 -11.20 -11.30 2.47
CA SER A 282 -11.91 -10.28 3.26
C SER A 282 -13.36 -10.65 3.50
N LEU A 283 -14.08 -11.13 2.46
CA LEU A 283 -15.45 -11.60 2.60
C LEU A 283 -15.53 -12.75 3.62
N PHE A 284 -14.62 -13.72 3.54
CA PHE A 284 -14.57 -14.82 4.49
C PHE A 284 -14.33 -14.32 5.91
N GLN A 285 -13.31 -13.48 6.13
CA GLN A 285 -13.01 -12.89 7.44
C GLN A 285 -14.23 -12.18 8.04
N MET A 286 -14.94 -11.36 7.26
CA MET A 286 -16.16 -10.70 7.71
C MET A 286 -17.30 -11.66 8.00
N CYS A 287 -17.51 -12.69 7.17
CA CYS A 287 -18.56 -13.66 7.43
C CYS A 287 -18.29 -14.38 8.76
N THR A 288 -17.01 -14.58 9.13
CA THR A 288 -16.67 -15.23 10.40
C THR A 288 -17.05 -14.43 11.63
N THR A 289 -17.03 -13.09 11.56
CA THR A 289 -17.51 -12.25 12.68
C THR A 289 -19.03 -12.27 12.82
N GLN A 290 -19.76 -12.67 11.76
CA GLN A 290 -21.23 -12.72 11.71
C GLN A 290 -21.83 -14.12 11.97
N LEU A 291 -21.01 -15.12 12.28
CA LEU A 291 -21.41 -16.54 12.42
C LEU A 291 -22.44 -16.87 13.53
N GLY A 292 -22.90 -15.86 14.27
CA GLY A 292 -24.01 -15.99 15.21
C GLY A 292 -25.40 -15.92 14.56
N ALA A 293 -25.52 -15.44 13.32
CA ALA A 293 -26.81 -15.28 12.66
C ALA A 293 -27.32 -16.62 12.12
N ARG A 294 -28.44 -17.13 12.70
CA ARG A 294 -29.12 -18.35 12.22
C ARG A 294 -29.91 -18.15 10.92
N SER A 295 -29.76 -17.01 10.24
CA SER A 295 -30.53 -16.74 9.02
C SER A 295 -30.03 -17.61 7.86
N ARG A 296 -30.95 -18.07 7.01
CA ARG A 296 -30.60 -18.80 5.77
C ARG A 296 -29.65 -17.99 4.89
N GLN A 297 -29.82 -16.66 4.89
CA GLN A 297 -28.96 -15.73 4.15
C GLN A 297 -27.52 -15.72 4.67
N ALA A 298 -27.30 -15.67 5.98
CA ALA A 298 -25.96 -15.73 6.57
C ALA A 298 -25.27 -17.06 6.25
N ARG A 299 -26.03 -18.15 6.29
CA ARG A 299 -25.54 -19.49 5.92
C ARG A 299 -25.08 -19.54 4.46
N ALA A 300 -25.93 -19.13 3.53
CA ALA A 300 -25.60 -19.09 2.10
C ALA A 300 -24.41 -18.16 1.80
N GLN A 301 -24.30 -17.06 2.55
CA GLN A 301 -23.17 -16.15 2.44
C GLN A 301 -21.86 -16.77 2.92
N MET A 302 -21.89 -17.53 4.02
CA MET A 302 -20.72 -18.26 4.51
C MET A 302 -20.29 -19.37 3.54
N GLU A 303 -21.23 -20.15 3.01
CA GLU A 303 -20.96 -21.17 1.98
C GLU A 303 -20.26 -20.55 0.76
N PHE A 304 -20.79 -19.43 0.24
CA PHE A 304 -20.17 -18.69 -0.86
C PHE A 304 -18.76 -18.19 -0.51
N ALA A 305 -18.56 -17.64 0.70
CA ALA A 305 -17.27 -17.12 1.13
C ALA A 305 -16.21 -18.23 1.25
N ILE A 306 -16.59 -19.40 1.79
CA ILE A 306 -15.73 -20.59 1.87
C ILE A 306 -15.29 -21.03 0.48
N GLU A 307 -16.21 -21.13 -0.48
CA GLU A 307 -15.88 -21.53 -1.84
C GLU A 307 -14.90 -20.58 -2.52
N GLU A 308 -15.14 -19.26 -2.42
CA GLU A 308 -14.26 -18.26 -3.02
C GLU A 308 -12.90 -18.22 -2.31
N PHE A 309 -12.83 -18.40 -0.99
CA PHE A 309 -11.57 -18.53 -0.27
C PHE A 309 -10.74 -19.70 -0.80
N GLN A 310 -11.35 -20.88 -0.99
CA GLN A 310 -10.63 -22.02 -1.52
C GLN A 310 -10.17 -21.82 -2.97
N ARG A 311 -10.99 -21.16 -3.78
CA ARG A 311 -10.59 -20.75 -5.15
C ARG A 311 -9.42 -19.77 -5.10
N ALA A 312 -9.38 -18.89 -4.10
CA ALA A 312 -8.27 -17.97 -3.87
C ALA A 312 -6.99 -18.70 -3.45
N GLN A 313 -7.08 -19.65 -2.52
CA GLN A 313 -5.97 -20.49 -2.07
C GLN A 313 -5.32 -21.23 -3.24
N ARG A 314 -6.10 -21.91 -4.10
CA ARG A 314 -5.58 -22.60 -5.29
C ARG A 314 -4.93 -21.67 -6.32
N ARG A 315 -5.27 -20.38 -6.31
CA ARG A 315 -4.72 -19.38 -7.24
C ARG A 315 -3.47 -18.69 -6.71
N LEU A 316 -3.18 -18.80 -5.42
CA LEU A 316 -2.06 -18.13 -4.78
C LEU A 316 -0.72 -18.48 -5.47
N ASP A 317 -0.50 -19.77 -5.76
CA ASP A 317 0.71 -20.24 -6.43
C ASP A 317 0.89 -19.64 -7.83
N VAL A 318 -0.22 -19.38 -8.53
CA VAL A 318 -0.16 -18.83 -9.89
C VAL A 318 0.15 -17.33 -9.88
N VAL A 319 -0.22 -16.62 -8.81
CA VAL A 319 0.10 -15.19 -8.68
C VAL A 319 1.48 -14.94 -8.08
N LYS A 320 2.08 -15.93 -7.41
CA LYS A 320 3.44 -15.87 -6.83
C LYS A 320 4.48 -15.31 -7.79
N LYS A 321 4.44 -15.72 -9.06
CA LYS A 321 5.39 -15.29 -10.11
C LYS A 321 5.06 -13.93 -10.75
N ARG A 322 3.89 -13.37 -10.46
CA ARG A 322 3.35 -12.18 -11.14
C ARG A 322 3.18 -10.97 -10.22
N LEU A 323 3.12 -11.20 -8.91
CA LEU A 323 2.95 -10.15 -7.92
C LEU A 323 4.30 -9.73 -7.32
N PRO A 324 4.42 -8.46 -6.89
CA PRO A 324 5.51 -8.06 -6.00
C PRO A 324 5.57 -9.01 -4.79
N LEU A 325 6.79 -9.37 -4.36
CA LEU A 325 7.01 -10.34 -3.28
C LEU A 325 6.22 -10.00 -2.00
N ARG A 326 6.16 -8.72 -1.64
CA ARG A 326 5.41 -8.26 -0.45
C ARG A 326 3.91 -8.50 -0.55
N TRP A 327 3.32 -8.34 -1.74
CA TRP A 327 1.88 -8.61 -1.94
C TRP A 327 1.59 -10.09 -1.82
N TYR A 328 2.43 -10.91 -2.46
CA TYR A 328 2.33 -12.35 -2.34
C TYR A 328 2.44 -12.79 -0.87
N GLN A 329 3.46 -12.32 -0.14
CA GLN A 329 3.65 -12.63 1.29
C GLN A 329 2.47 -12.19 2.15
N HIS A 330 1.91 -11.01 1.87
CA HIS A 330 0.71 -10.54 2.56
C HIS A 330 -0.49 -11.48 2.33
N LEU A 331 -0.76 -11.85 1.07
CA LEU A 331 -1.85 -12.76 0.72
C LEU A 331 -1.63 -14.18 1.26
N GLU A 332 -0.40 -14.68 1.19
CA GLU A 332 0.01 -15.98 1.73
C GLU A 332 -0.23 -16.01 3.24
N GLY A 333 0.30 -15.02 3.98
CA GLY A 333 0.07 -14.91 5.41
C GLY A 333 -1.41 -14.76 5.77
N LEU A 334 -2.21 -14.06 4.97
CA LEU A 334 -3.66 -13.94 5.18
C LEU A 334 -4.38 -15.28 4.97
N ILE A 335 -4.05 -16.00 3.91
CA ILE A 335 -4.62 -17.33 3.63
C ILE A 335 -4.24 -18.34 4.70
N GLU A 336 -2.96 -18.39 5.10
CA GLU A 336 -2.49 -19.26 6.18
C GLU A 336 -3.23 -18.99 7.50
N ARG A 337 -3.43 -17.72 7.84
CA ARG A 337 -4.19 -17.31 9.04
C ARG A 337 -5.64 -17.75 8.97
N LEU A 338 -6.30 -17.61 7.83
CA LEU A 338 -7.73 -17.87 7.70
C LEU A 338 -8.07 -19.35 7.46
N ALA A 339 -7.13 -20.18 7.00
CA ALA A 339 -7.39 -21.58 6.68
C ALA A 339 -8.02 -22.41 7.83
N PRO A 340 -7.56 -22.30 9.10
CA PRO A 340 -8.20 -23.00 10.21
C PRO A 340 -9.65 -22.54 10.47
N LEU A 341 -9.95 -21.27 10.24
CA LEU A 341 -11.31 -20.73 10.39
C LEU A 341 -12.25 -21.28 9.33
N VAL A 342 -11.75 -21.52 8.11
CA VAL A 342 -12.55 -22.10 7.01
C VAL A 342 -13.02 -23.50 7.37
N GLU A 343 -12.15 -24.32 7.94
CA GLU A 343 -12.51 -25.67 8.36
C GLU A 343 -13.50 -25.65 9.53
N ALA A 344 -13.34 -24.73 10.49
CA ALA A 344 -14.32 -24.53 11.56
C ALA A 344 -15.69 -24.07 11.03
N ALA A 345 -15.71 -23.13 10.09
CA ALA A 345 -16.94 -22.66 9.46
C ALA A 345 -17.68 -23.79 8.72
N ARG A 346 -16.95 -24.68 8.06
CA ARG A 346 -17.51 -25.88 7.41
C ARG A 346 -18.13 -26.86 8.39
N ALA A 347 -17.45 -27.12 9.50
CA ALA A 347 -17.98 -28.00 10.54
C ALA A 347 -19.34 -27.48 11.05
N GLN A 348 -19.45 -26.17 11.30
CA GLN A 348 -20.72 -25.56 11.71
C GLN A 348 -21.81 -25.69 10.66
N LEU A 349 -21.49 -25.47 9.38
CA LEU A 349 -22.46 -25.62 8.30
C LEU A 349 -22.99 -27.06 8.22
N ARG A 350 -22.18 -28.06 8.56
CA ARG A 350 -22.62 -29.47 8.65
C ARG A 350 -23.50 -29.76 9.87
N GLY A 351 -23.73 -28.79 10.75
CA GLY A 351 -24.51 -28.99 11.98
C GLY A 351 -23.73 -29.69 13.08
N ASP A 352 -22.38 -29.72 13.00
CA ASP A 352 -21.54 -30.26 14.07
C ASP A 352 -21.55 -29.28 15.27
N PRO A 353 -22.06 -29.71 16.45
CA PRO A 353 -22.14 -28.84 17.63
C PRO A 353 -20.77 -28.57 18.28
N GLY A 354 -19.69 -29.25 17.87
CA GLY A 354 -18.36 -29.09 18.46
C GLY A 354 -17.68 -27.77 18.05
N ASN A 355 -17.35 -26.92 19.04
CA ASN A 355 -16.65 -25.64 18.88
C ASN A 355 -17.13 -24.82 17.68
N GLY A 356 -18.36 -24.30 17.79
CA GLY A 356 -18.89 -23.39 16.80
C GLY A 356 -17.86 -22.30 16.44
N PRO A 357 -17.75 -21.89 15.18
CA PRO A 357 -16.72 -21.00 14.68
C PRO A 357 -16.85 -19.59 15.23
N ARG A 358 -17.90 -19.25 15.99
CA ARG A 358 -17.88 -18.09 16.87
C ARG A 358 -16.90 -18.28 18.03
N ALA A 359 -16.87 -19.45 18.67
CA ALA A 359 -15.88 -19.80 19.69
C ALA A 359 -14.49 -19.95 19.07
N THR A 360 -14.37 -20.58 17.89
CA THR A 360 -13.08 -20.63 17.17
C THR A 360 -12.64 -19.26 16.70
N ALA A 361 -13.53 -18.42 16.16
CA ALA A 361 -13.22 -17.05 15.76
C ALA A 361 -12.93 -16.18 16.97
N GLN A 362 -13.64 -16.29 18.09
CA GLN A 362 -13.30 -15.57 19.33
C GLN A 362 -11.96 -16.03 19.87
N GLN A 363 -11.66 -17.34 19.91
CA GLN A 363 -10.36 -17.85 20.31
C GLN A 363 -9.26 -17.43 19.33
N PHE A 364 -9.56 -17.38 18.04
CA PHE A 364 -8.65 -16.97 16.99
C PHE A 364 -8.38 -15.47 17.02
N TYR A 365 -9.41 -14.65 17.15
CA TYR A 365 -9.31 -13.20 17.30
C TYR A 365 -8.71 -12.83 18.67
N ALA A 366 -8.99 -13.59 19.73
CA ALA A 366 -8.32 -13.45 21.03
C ALA A 366 -6.83 -13.78 20.92
N ARG A 367 -6.46 -14.88 20.25
CA ARG A 367 -5.05 -15.19 19.94
C ARG A 367 -4.42 -14.14 19.04
N LEU A 368 -5.15 -13.63 18.05
CA LEU A 368 -4.70 -12.53 17.19
C LEU A 368 -4.59 -11.21 17.95
N SER A 369 -5.40 -10.93 18.97
CA SER A 369 -5.30 -9.71 19.77
C SER A 369 -4.24 -9.81 20.86
N GLU A 370 -4.04 -11.00 21.44
CA GLU A 370 -2.95 -11.29 22.38
C GLU A 370 -1.58 -11.28 21.68
N THR A 371 -1.55 -11.62 20.39
CA THR A 371 -0.31 -11.65 19.61
C THR A 371 -0.19 -10.58 18.55
N GLY A 372 -1.22 -9.77 18.23
CA GLY A 372 -1.26 -8.65 17.26
C GLY A 372 -0.74 -8.88 15.83
N ILE A 373 0.09 -9.89 15.64
CA ILE A 373 1.12 -10.10 14.64
C ILE A 373 1.39 -11.61 14.70
N PRO A 374 1.32 -12.35 13.57
CA PRO A 374 1.65 -13.77 13.56
C PRO A 374 2.97 -14.04 14.28
N ALA A 375 3.09 -15.14 15.04
CA ALA A 375 4.36 -15.46 15.71
C ALA A 375 5.56 -15.48 14.75
N HIS A 376 5.33 -15.78 13.47
CA HIS A 376 6.35 -15.74 12.42
C HIS A 376 6.75 -14.32 11.94
N CYS A 377 6.01 -13.29 12.32
CA CYS A 377 6.29 -11.88 12.05
C CYS A 377 6.82 -11.14 13.29
N ARG A 378 7.08 -11.86 14.41
CA ARG A 378 7.67 -11.31 15.63
C ARG A 378 9.14 -11.67 15.76
N CYS A 379 9.94 -10.70 16.19
CA CYS A 379 11.32 -10.91 16.54
C CYS A 379 11.42 -11.67 17.88
N ASP A 380 12.04 -12.84 17.89
CA ASP A 380 12.27 -13.65 19.10
C ASP A 380 13.19 -12.96 20.13
N GLY A 381 13.87 -11.89 19.74
CA GLY A 381 14.77 -11.14 20.62
C GLY A 381 14.24 -9.83 21.19
N CYS A 382 13.18 -9.24 20.61
CA CYS A 382 12.57 -8.00 21.14
C CYS A 382 11.04 -8.03 21.20
N GLY A 383 10.39 -9.05 20.64
CA GLY A 383 8.94 -9.10 20.48
C GLY A 383 8.39 -8.19 19.38
N GLY A 384 9.20 -7.26 18.84
CA GLY A 384 8.80 -6.32 17.81
C GLY A 384 8.36 -7.00 16.52
N ALA A 385 7.31 -6.46 15.92
CA ALA A 385 6.81 -6.89 14.62
C ALA A 385 7.51 -6.16 13.50
N THR A 386 8.11 -6.90 12.57
CA THR A 386 8.71 -6.29 11.38
C THR A 386 8.53 -7.21 10.18
N ALA A 387 8.16 -6.64 9.04
CA ALA A 387 8.21 -7.35 7.77
C ALA A 387 9.69 -7.54 7.37
N GLY A 388 10.17 -8.78 7.33
CA GLY A 388 11.56 -9.10 6.92
C GLY A 388 12.49 -9.57 8.03
N LEU A 389 11.99 -10.39 8.96
CA LEU A 389 12.83 -11.01 9.99
C LEU A 389 13.84 -11.98 9.37
N ARG A 390 15.08 -11.92 9.87
CA ARG A 390 16.16 -12.84 9.52
C ARG A 390 16.01 -14.13 10.32
N THR A 391 16.01 -15.27 9.66
CA THR A 391 16.01 -16.58 10.33
C THR A 391 17.39 -16.91 10.89
N CYS A 392 17.44 -17.57 12.04
CA CYS A 392 18.68 -18.07 12.62
C CYS A 392 19.37 -19.02 11.61
N ALA A 393 20.59 -18.67 11.18
CA ALA A 393 21.30 -19.43 10.15
C ALA A 393 21.57 -20.90 10.51
N LYS A 394 21.58 -21.24 11.82
CA LYS A 394 21.84 -22.61 12.29
C LYS A 394 20.60 -23.50 12.28
N CYS A 395 19.55 -23.10 13.00
CA CYS A 395 18.34 -23.92 13.11
C CYS A 395 17.27 -23.58 12.08
N GLY A 396 17.27 -22.38 11.51
CA GLY A 396 16.22 -21.89 10.60
C GLY A 396 14.87 -21.61 11.27
N THR A 397 14.72 -21.85 12.58
CA THR A 397 13.43 -21.77 13.27
C THR A 397 13.17 -20.42 13.94
N ALA A 398 14.17 -19.85 14.63
CA ALA A 398 14.04 -18.54 15.27
C ALA A 398 14.22 -17.39 14.26
N ARG A 399 13.60 -16.24 14.53
CA ARG A 399 13.51 -15.07 13.65
C ARG A 399 13.85 -13.78 14.39
N TYR A 400 14.67 -12.92 13.79
CA TYR A 400 15.17 -11.70 14.42
C TYR A 400 15.15 -10.51 13.46
N CYS A 401 14.79 -9.32 13.94
CA CYS A 401 14.87 -8.10 13.14
C CYS A 401 16.32 -7.65 12.92
N SER A 402 17.23 -8.00 13.84
CA SER A 402 18.66 -7.65 13.77
C SER A 402 19.57 -8.72 14.39
N ALA A 403 20.86 -8.68 14.04
CA ALA A 403 21.87 -9.53 14.67
C ALA A 403 22.05 -9.25 16.17
N GLU A 404 21.67 -8.05 16.63
CA GLU A 404 21.66 -7.70 18.04
C GLU A 404 20.54 -8.43 18.79
N CYS A 405 19.32 -8.44 18.25
CA CYS A 405 18.21 -9.22 18.82
C CYS A 405 18.54 -10.71 18.87
N GLN A 406 19.21 -11.24 17.84
CA GLN A 406 19.70 -12.62 17.85
C GLN A 406 20.67 -12.87 19.01
N ARG A 407 21.70 -12.02 19.17
CA ARG A 407 22.69 -12.13 20.26
C ARG A 407 22.03 -12.01 21.64
N ARG A 408 21.10 -11.08 21.82
CA ARG A 408 20.36 -10.90 23.07
C ARG A 408 19.53 -12.12 23.44
N SER A 409 18.85 -12.73 22.47
CA SER A 409 18.06 -13.96 22.70
C SER A 409 18.92 -15.23 22.82
N TRP A 410 20.22 -15.17 22.49
CA TRP A 410 21.06 -16.36 22.36
C TRP A 410 21.11 -17.22 23.65
N PRO A 411 21.23 -16.66 24.86
CA PRO A 411 21.28 -17.47 26.09
C PRO A 411 20.07 -18.38 26.25
N SER A 412 18.85 -17.89 25.98
CA SER A 412 17.61 -18.67 26.03
C SER A 412 17.41 -19.54 24.78
N HIS A 413 17.78 -19.04 23.60
CA HIS A 413 17.60 -19.76 22.34
C HIS A 413 18.57 -20.94 22.15
N LYS A 414 19.76 -20.91 22.76
CA LYS A 414 20.85 -21.87 22.49
C LYS A 414 20.43 -23.34 22.61
N GLN A 415 19.64 -23.70 23.63
CA GLN A 415 19.19 -25.08 23.83
C GLN A 415 18.20 -25.51 22.74
N ALA A 416 17.18 -24.69 22.48
CA ALA A 416 16.21 -24.92 21.41
C ALA A 416 16.89 -24.99 20.02
N CYS A 417 17.90 -24.16 19.78
CA CYS A 417 18.68 -24.13 18.55
C CYS A 417 19.39 -25.47 18.30
N LYS A 418 19.97 -26.08 19.34
CA LYS A 418 20.64 -27.38 19.24
C LYS A 418 19.64 -28.52 19.00
N ALA A 419 18.52 -28.52 19.71
CA ALA A 419 17.47 -29.52 19.52
C ALA A 419 16.90 -29.49 18.09
N ALA A 420 16.63 -28.30 17.56
CA ALA A 420 16.15 -28.13 16.18
C ALA A 420 17.18 -28.59 15.14
N GLN A 421 18.47 -28.36 15.37
CA GLN A 421 19.54 -28.88 14.50
C GLN A 421 19.60 -30.41 14.52
N ALA A 422 19.48 -31.04 15.69
CA ALA A 422 19.48 -32.50 15.82
C ALA A 422 18.28 -33.13 15.10
N ALA A 423 17.08 -32.56 15.25
CA ALA A 423 15.89 -33.01 14.55
C ALA A 423 16.03 -32.90 13.01
N LYS A 424 16.62 -31.80 12.53
CA LYS A 424 16.89 -31.59 11.10
C LYS A 424 17.90 -32.60 10.55
N ALA A 425 18.93 -32.94 11.33
CA ALA A 425 19.91 -33.96 10.95
C ALA A 425 19.30 -35.37 10.92
N ALA A 426 18.46 -35.72 11.89
CA ALA A 426 17.75 -36.99 11.92
C ALA A 426 16.80 -37.16 10.72
N ALA A 427 16.09 -36.10 10.33
CA ALA A 427 15.23 -36.11 9.15
C ALA A 427 16.01 -36.27 7.83
N ALA A 428 17.23 -35.74 7.75
CA ALA A 428 18.06 -35.83 6.56
C ALA A 428 18.78 -37.19 6.39
N GLY A 429 18.96 -37.95 7.48
CA GLY A 429 19.63 -39.26 7.45
C GLY A 429 18.69 -40.47 7.26
N GLY A 430 17.38 -40.23 7.13
CA GLY A 430 16.35 -41.28 6.94
C GLY A 430 15.84 -41.41 5.50
N SER A 431 16.51 -40.78 4.54
CA SER A 431 16.27 -40.89 3.09
C SER A 431 17.47 -41.57 2.44
#